data_AF-A0A7Y8NYL0-F1
#
_entry.id   AF-A0A7Y8NYL0-F1
#
_cell.length_a   1.000
_cell.length_b   1.000
_cell.length_c   1.000
_cell.angle_alpha   90.00
_cell.angle_beta   90.00
_cell.angle_gamma   90.00
#
_symmetry.space_group_name_H-M   'P 1'
#
loop_
_entity.id
_entity.type
_entity.pdbx_description
1 polymer ?
#
loop_
_entity_poly.entity_id
_entity_poly.type
_entity_poly.pdbx_seq_one_letter_code
_entity_poly.pdbx_strand_id
1 'polypeptide(L)'
;MNNNYFQNETITPDFIKNELDKSIILNNNNFGLLKGQTGLSLTYFLLSDLFPDTDFKEDANQLLDQVSENICDVKGVDFENGLAGIGWGIEWMIQNGYVKADANEVLDELDDELYKSVVESKSPNISLENGALGKAMYFYKRLNTQTYQSMHNRYRNICNHECLILLIDEINEDLLDEKNGLLISSTQMQHTNSDRLIEVAHTLIFMSKAHHLKINLEIIEKLIDRIITFIKQNITILMETSLWEGYLNLLYAYSFASELLQDINGVNHARMLYESSMQSFISTNNVSIFQKYLNNRFNPLTDNPLNAEPIVQKQSDGFFNLLFLCHHYHYKLRSAWNEAWLLS
;
A
#
# COMPACT_ATOMS: atom_id res chain seq x y z
N MET A 1 0.54 38.66 -20.11
CA MET A 1 1.16 38.38 -18.80
C MET A 1 0.11 37.67 -17.95
N ASN A 2 0.27 36.48 -17.39
CA ASN A 2 1.25 35.41 -17.50
C ASN A 2 0.57 34.21 -16.80
N ASN A 3 0.58 33.02 -17.42
CA ASN A 3 0.80 31.70 -16.79
C ASN A 3 0.06 30.57 -17.54
N ASN A 4 0.52 30.30 -18.76
CA ASN A 4 0.38 28.98 -19.38
C ASN A 4 1.76 28.31 -19.36
N TYR A 5 2.28 28.01 -18.17
CA TYR A 5 3.60 27.37 -17.99
C TYR A 5 3.54 25.86 -17.70
N PHE A 6 2.38 25.22 -17.85
CA PHE A 6 2.28 23.76 -17.65
C PHE A 6 1.48 23.12 -18.77
N GLN A 7 2.09 23.02 -19.94
CA GLN A 7 1.69 22.08 -20.98
C GLN A 7 2.96 21.49 -21.59
N ASN A 8 3.06 20.16 -21.57
CA ASN A 8 4.06 19.32 -22.26
C ASN A 8 5.50 19.25 -21.71
N GLU A 9 5.70 18.98 -20.42
CA GLU A 9 6.98 18.33 -20.03
C GLU A 9 6.87 16.83 -20.32
N THR A 10 7.61 16.36 -21.33
CA THR A 10 7.80 14.93 -21.55
C THR A 10 8.48 14.38 -20.30
N ILE A 11 7.96 13.31 -19.69
CA ILE A 11 8.62 12.67 -18.55
C ILE A 11 9.96 12.12 -19.05
N THR A 12 11.04 12.85 -18.80
CA THR A 12 12.41 12.43 -19.11
C THR A 12 13.07 11.83 -17.87
N PRO A 13 14.08 10.96 -18.04
CA PRO A 13 14.90 10.49 -16.92
C PRO A 13 15.49 11.64 -16.09
N ASP A 14 15.92 12.73 -16.75
CA ASP A 14 16.50 13.89 -16.07
C ASP A 14 15.47 14.62 -15.18
N PHE A 15 14.22 14.75 -15.64
CA PHE A 15 13.14 15.32 -14.82
C PHE A 15 12.88 14.46 -13.59
N ILE A 16 12.77 13.13 -13.79
CA ILE A 16 12.56 12.17 -12.70
C ILE A 16 13.70 12.24 -11.69
N LYS A 17 14.95 12.23 -12.15
CA LYS A 17 16.14 12.29 -11.30
C LYS A 17 16.14 13.56 -10.45
N ASN A 18 15.85 14.72 -11.03
CA ASN A 18 15.78 15.98 -10.31
C ASN A 18 14.72 16.00 -9.20
N GLU A 19 13.56 15.35 -9.40
CA GLU A 19 12.52 15.26 -8.36
C GLU A 19 12.90 14.27 -7.25
N LEU A 20 13.57 13.18 -7.59
CA LEU A 20 14.07 12.22 -6.59
C LEU A 20 15.21 12.81 -5.75
N ASP A 21 16.15 13.53 -6.37
CA ASP A 21 17.28 14.15 -5.67
C ASP A 21 16.79 15.18 -4.62
N LYS A 22 15.74 15.95 -4.95
CA LYS A 22 15.07 16.84 -3.97
C LYS A 22 14.49 16.05 -2.80
N SER A 23 13.87 14.91 -3.09
CA SER A 23 13.27 14.04 -2.07
C SER A 23 14.32 13.40 -1.16
N ILE A 24 15.49 13.03 -1.69
CA ILE A 24 16.64 12.54 -0.90
C ILE A 24 17.09 13.63 0.08
N ILE A 25 17.29 14.86 -0.39
CA ILE A 25 17.75 15.98 0.45
C ILE A 25 16.76 16.25 1.60
N LEU A 26 15.47 16.23 1.31
CA LEU A 26 14.43 16.46 2.32
C LEU A 26 14.36 15.34 3.37
N ASN A 27 14.70 14.11 2.98
CA ASN A 27 14.54 12.91 3.81
C ASN A 27 15.88 12.26 4.18
N ASN A 28 16.97 13.03 4.23
CA ASN A 28 18.34 12.51 4.34
C ASN A 28 18.60 11.62 5.58
N ASN A 29 17.80 11.76 6.64
CA ASN A 29 17.90 10.93 7.86
C ASN A 29 16.65 10.07 8.09
N ASN A 30 15.78 9.92 7.09
CA ASN A 30 14.63 9.05 7.16
C ASN A 30 14.90 7.79 6.32
N PHE A 31 15.14 6.67 6.98
CA PHE A 31 15.40 5.38 6.31
C PHE A 31 14.12 4.61 5.96
N GLY A 32 12.96 5.13 6.35
CA GLY A 32 11.64 4.56 6.16
C GLY A 32 11.25 4.17 4.73
N LEU A 33 10.09 3.54 4.62
CA LEU A 33 9.54 3.12 3.34
C LEU A 33 8.73 4.24 2.68
N LEU A 34 7.73 4.80 3.36
CA LEU A 34 6.75 5.70 2.71
C LEU A 34 7.33 7.08 2.44
N LYS A 35 8.17 7.57 3.35
CA LYS A 35 8.77 8.92 3.29
C LYS A 35 10.30 8.89 3.40
N GLY A 36 10.92 7.72 3.19
CA GLY A 36 12.34 7.53 3.44
C GLY A 36 13.10 6.86 2.31
N GLN A 37 14.39 6.63 2.57
CA GLN A 37 15.35 6.12 1.60
C GLN A 37 15.03 4.72 1.10
N THR A 38 14.37 3.86 1.90
CA THR A 38 13.97 2.52 1.43
C THR A 38 12.96 2.63 0.28
N GLY A 39 11.96 3.50 0.38
CA GLY A 39 11.02 3.75 -0.71
C GLY A 39 11.68 4.38 -1.93
N LEU A 40 12.58 5.33 -1.71
CA LEU A 40 13.35 5.94 -2.80
C LEU A 40 14.19 4.90 -3.54
N SER A 41 14.91 4.03 -2.83
CA SER A 41 15.67 2.92 -3.41
C SER A 41 14.78 2.00 -4.25
N LEU A 42 13.62 1.61 -3.73
CA LEU A 42 12.63 0.81 -4.47
C LEU A 42 12.18 1.51 -5.76
N THR A 43 11.95 2.82 -5.70
CA THR A 43 11.57 3.64 -6.86
C THR A 43 12.67 3.63 -7.92
N TYR A 44 13.92 3.87 -7.52
CA TYR A 44 15.06 3.86 -8.44
C TYR A 44 15.27 2.49 -9.09
N PHE A 45 15.10 1.38 -8.35
CA PHE A 45 15.14 0.05 -8.95
C PHE A 45 14.07 -0.15 -10.03
N LEU A 46 12.83 0.26 -9.76
CA LEU A 46 11.75 0.19 -10.74
C LEU A 46 12.01 1.08 -11.96
N LEU A 47 12.59 2.27 -11.75
CA LEU A 47 12.96 3.19 -12.83
C LEU A 47 14.11 2.66 -13.67
N SER A 48 15.05 1.92 -13.08
CA SER A 48 16.15 1.31 -13.81
C SER A 48 15.69 0.27 -14.86
N ASP A 49 14.55 -0.38 -14.62
CA ASP A 49 13.91 -1.26 -15.62
C ASP A 49 13.33 -0.45 -16.80
N LEU A 50 12.83 0.77 -16.55
CA LEU A 50 12.22 1.63 -17.56
C LEU A 50 13.28 2.42 -18.35
N PHE A 51 14.39 2.77 -17.70
CA PHE A 51 15.49 3.56 -18.27
C PHE A 51 16.84 2.88 -18.04
N PRO A 52 17.17 1.80 -18.77
CA PRO A 52 18.36 0.99 -18.51
C PRO A 52 19.70 1.72 -18.71
N ASP A 53 19.73 2.77 -19.52
CA ASP A 53 20.93 3.56 -19.84
C ASP A 53 21.20 4.68 -18.81
N THR A 54 20.56 4.63 -17.64
CA THR A 54 20.68 5.63 -16.56
C THR A 54 21.36 5.05 -15.33
N ASP A 55 21.84 5.93 -14.45
CA ASP A 55 22.47 5.54 -13.19
C ASP A 55 21.47 5.12 -12.10
N PHE A 56 20.17 5.01 -12.40
CA PHE A 56 19.14 4.71 -11.40
C PHE A 56 19.39 3.43 -10.61
N LYS A 57 19.96 2.40 -11.23
CA LYS A 57 20.30 1.18 -10.47
C LYS A 57 21.41 1.43 -9.45
N GLU A 58 22.39 2.25 -9.80
CA GLU A 58 23.48 2.61 -8.90
C GLU A 58 22.97 3.51 -7.77
N ASP A 59 22.13 4.51 -8.10
CA ASP A 59 21.45 5.36 -7.12
C ASP A 59 20.61 4.52 -6.13
N ALA A 60 19.91 3.49 -6.61
CA ALA A 60 19.14 2.56 -5.78
C ALA A 60 20.02 1.79 -4.77
N ASN A 61 21.14 1.25 -5.24
CA ASN A 61 22.08 0.51 -4.40
C ASN A 61 22.71 1.42 -3.33
N GLN A 62 23.12 2.64 -3.71
CA GLN A 62 23.72 3.59 -2.76
C GLN A 62 22.75 3.95 -1.63
N LEU A 63 21.47 4.15 -1.92
CA LEU A 63 20.45 4.39 -0.90
C LEU A 63 20.23 3.16 -0.01
N LEU A 64 20.29 1.94 -0.59
CA LEU A 64 20.14 0.71 0.19
C LEU A 64 21.36 0.46 1.11
N ASP A 65 22.56 0.79 0.66
CA ASP A 65 23.78 0.74 1.47
C ASP A 65 23.66 1.72 2.65
N GLN A 66 23.18 2.95 2.42
CA GLN A 66 22.90 3.92 3.49
C GLN A 66 21.87 3.41 4.49
N VAL A 67 20.76 2.82 4.02
CA VAL A 67 19.76 2.20 4.91
C VAL A 67 20.39 1.09 5.75
N SER A 68 21.22 0.24 5.14
CA SER A 68 21.86 -0.90 5.81
C SER A 68 22.86 -0.44 6.87
N GLU A 69 23.66 0.60 6.58
CA GLU A 69 24.65 1.16 7.52
C GLU A 69 24.00 1.82 8.74
N ASN A 70 22.76 2.32 8.61
CA ASN A 70 22.08 3.10 9.65
C ASN A 70 20.84 2.39 10.23
N ILE A 71 20.59 1.13 9.89
CA ILE A 71 19.39 0.40 10.32
C ILE A 71 19.29 0.30 11.85
N CYS A 72 20.42 0.20 12.55
CA CYS A 72 20.51 0.15 14.00
C CYS A 72 20.02 1.45 14.69
N ASP A 73 19.97 2.57 13.97
CA ASP A 73 19.49 3.85 14.48
C ASP A 73 17.97 4.02 14.34
N VAL A 74 17.30 3.11 13.61
CA VAL A 74 15.85 3.14 13.41
C VAL A 74 15.15 2.62 14.67
N LYS A 75 14.36 3.49 15.31
CA LYS A 75 13.65 3.18 16.57
C LYS A 75 12.21 2.74 16.39
N GLY A 76 11.61 3.06 15.26
CA GLY A 76 10.21 2.73 14.96
C GLY A 76 10.08 1.29 14.48
N VAL A 77 8.97 0.65 14.83
CA VAL A 77 8.56 -0.68 14.33
C VAL A 77 7.36 -0.59 13.39
N ASP A 78 6.95 0.65 13.08
CA ASP A 78 5.88 0.97 12.15
C ASP A 78 6.28 0.72 10.70
N PHE A 79 5.30 0.85 9.81
CA PHE A 79 5.47 0.60 8.39
C PHE A 79 5.87 1.86 7.62
N GLU A 80 5.49 3.04 8.11
CA GLU A 80 5.78 4.30 7.45
C GLU A 80 7.28 4.61 7.43
N ASN A 81 7.87 4.64 8.62
CA ASN A 81 9.25 5.05 8.87
C ASN A 81 10.07 4.01 9.65
N GLY A 82 9.43 2.97 10.17
CA GLY A 82 10.04 1.96 11.02
C GLY A 82 10.52 0.69 10.31
N LEU A 83 10.98 -0.25 11.13
CA LEU A 83 11.55 -1.53 10.74
C LEU A 83 10.59 -2.38 9.88
N ALA A 84 9.27 -2.33 10.13
CA ALA A 84 8.32 -3.12 9.33
C ALA A 84 8.32 -2.67 7.86
N GLY A 85 8.35 -1.35 7.62
CA GLY A 85 8.41 -0.79 6.27
C GLY A 85 9.76 -1.08 5.58
N ILE A 86 10.85 -0.86 6.31
CA ILE A 86 12.22 -1.11 5.82
C ILE A 86 12.37 -2.58 5.41
N GLY A 87 12.03 -3.50 6.32
CA GLY A 87 12.13 -4.93 6.07
C GLY A 87 11.21 -5.39 4.94
N TRP A 88 10.00 -4.83 4.83
CA TRP A 88 9.10 -5.12 3.71
C TRP A 88 9.69 -4.68 2.38
N GLY A 89 10.29 -3.48 2.32
CA GLY A 89 10.94 -2.96 1.13
C GLY A 89 12.13 -3.82 0.68
N ILE A 90 12.99 -4.22 1.63
CA ILE A 90 14.13 -5.10 1.36
C ILE A 90 13.66 -6.47 0.85
N GLU A 91 12.71 -7.11 1.53
CA GLU A 91 12.14 -8.39 1.09
C GLU A 91 11.54 -8.25 -0.32
N TRP A 92 10.81 -7.17 -0.59
CA TRP A 92 10.24 -6.91 -1.91
C TRP A 92 11.33 -6.80 -2.98
N MET A 93 12.41 -6.05 -2.73
CA MET A 93 13.52 -5.87 -3.66
C MET A 93 14.27 -7.19 -3.94
N ILE A 94 14.45 -8.04 -2.91
CA ILE A 94 15.02 -9.38 -3.05
C ILE A 94 14.10 -10.28 -3.89
N GLN A 95 12.81 -10.35 -3.55
CA GLN A 95 11.83 -11.18 -4.27
C GLN A 95 11.72 -10.82 -5.76
N ASN A 96 11.90 -9.54 -6.10
CA ASN A 96 11.85 -9.06 -7.48
C ASN A 96 13.20 -9.13 -8.21
N GLY A 97 14.25 -9.64 -7.57
CA GLY A 97 15.57 -9.86 -8.17
C GLY A 97 16.41 -8.60 -8.33
N TYR A 98 16.04 -7.49 -7.70
CA TYR A 98 16.83 -6.26 -7.69
C TYR A 98 18.05 -6.40 -6.76
N VAL A 99 17.86 -7.08 -5.63
CA VAL A 99 18.91 -7.35 -4.63
C VAL A 99 19.21 -8.85 -4.58
N LYS A 100 20.48 -9.22 -4.68
CA LYS A 100 20.94 -10.61 -4.57
C LYS A 100 21.45 -10.89 -3.17
N ALA A 101 20.54 -11.19 -2.25
CA ALA A 101 20.88 -11.54 -0.87
C ALA A 101 19.96 -12.66 -0.35
N ASP A 102 20.35 -13.33 0.73
CA ASP A 102 19.44 -14.20 1.47
C ASP A 102 18.64 -13.35 2.45
N ALA A 103 17.33 -13.26 2.21
CA ALA A 103 16.44 -12.48 3.07
C ALA A 103 16.44 -12.97 4.52
N ASN A 104 16.63 -14.27 4.77
CA ASN A 104 16.69 -14.78 6.15
C ASN A 104 17.97 -14.37 6.87
N GLU A 105 19.05 -14.07 6.14
CA GLU A 105 20.28 -13.56 6.74
C GLU A 105 20.19 -12.05 6.93
N VAL A 106 19.71 -11.32 5.91
CA VAL A 106 19.66 -9.85 5.94
C VAL A 106 18.64 -9.32 6.94
N LEU A 107 17.52 -10.01 7.13
CA LEU A 107 16.40 -9.54 7.95
C LEU A 107 16.31 -10.23 9.31
N ASP A 108 17.30 -11.01 9.72
CA ASP A 108 17.22 -11.84 10.94
C ASP A 108 17.03 -11.02 12.22
N GLU A 109 17.85 -9.98 12.42
CA GLU A 109 17.75 -9.08 13.59
C GLU A 109 16.45 -8.25 13.53
N LEU A 110 16.04 -7.85 12.33
CA LEU A 110 14.80 -7.10 12.11
C LEU A 110 13.56 -7.96 12.43
N ASP A 111 13.58 -9.24 12.06
CA ASP A 111 12.54 -10.19 12.43
C ASP A 111 12.41 -10.33 13.95
N ASP A 112 13.53 -10.39 14.67
CA ASP A 112 13.53 -10.54 16.14
C ASP A 112 12.90 -9.32 16.82
N GLU A 113 13.25 -8.10 16.41
CA GLU A 113 12.68 -6.87 16.97
C GLU A 113 11.19 -6.71 16.64
N LEU A 114 10.77 -7.06 15.42
CA LEU A 114 9.36 -7.04 15.04
C LEU A 114 8.56 -8.11 15.76
N TYR A 115 9.09 -9.33 15.89
CA TYR A 115 8.46 -10.41 16.64
C TYR A 115 8.22 -9.99 18.10
N LYS A 116 9.26 -9.46 18.73
CA LYS A 116 9.17 -8.92 20.10
C LYS A 116 8.10 -7.83 20.21
N SER A 117 8.06 -6.88 19.27
CA SER A 117 7.04 -5.82 19.27
C SER A 117 5.61 -6.35 19.23
N VAL A 118 5.35 -7.39 18.43
CA VAL A 118 4.00 -7.97 18.27
C VAL A 118 3.59 -8.76 19.50
N VAL A 119 4.50 -9.54 20.09
CA VAL A 119 4.18 -10.40 21.24
C VAL A 119 4.09 -9.62 22.55
N GLU A 120 4.86 -8.54 22.71
CA GLU A 120 4.88 -7.76 23.96
C GLU A 120 3.67 -6.82 24.12
N SER A 121 3.14 -6.27 23.03
CA SER A 121 2.07 -5.26 23.11
C SER A 121 1.26 -5.16 21.82
N LYS A 122 -0.03 -4.83 21.98
CA LYS A 122 -0.90 -4.45 20.85
C LYS A 122 -0.40 -3.19 20.16
N SER A 123 -0.70 -3.08 18.87
CA SER A 123 -0.45 -1.86 18.10
C SER A 123 -1.38 -0.73 18.58
N PRO A 124 -0.99 0.55 18.39
CA PRO A 124 -1.77 1.69 18.87
C PRO A 124 -3.10 1.87 18.13
N ASN A 125 -3.19 1.32 16.91
CA ASN A 125 -4.36 1.32 16.04
C ASN A 125 -4.18 0.20 14.99
N ILE A 126 -5.16 0.05 14.10
CA ILE A 126 -5.08 -0.90 12.99
C ILE A 126 -4.50 -0.29 11.70
N SER A 127 -4.20 1.01 11.67
CA SER A 127 -3.72 1.71 10.48
C SER A 127 -2.51 1.02 9.89
N LEU A 128 -2.33 1.19 8.59
CA LEU A 128 -1.20 0.54 7.96
C LEU A 128 0.10 1.29 8.25
N GLU A 129 0.09 2.61 8.27
CA GLU A 129 1.29 3.43 8.48
C GLU A 129 1.95 3.08 9.81
N ASN A 130 1.15 3.02 10.89
CA ASN A 130 1.65 2.99 12.26
C ASN A 130 1.01 1.92 13.16
N GLY A 131 0.19 1.04 12.59
CA GLY A 131 -0.64 0.09 13.32
C GLY A 131 -0.45 -1.38 12.91
N ALA A 132 -1.44 -2.18 13.27
CA ALA A 132 -1.41 -3.63 13.10
C ALA A 132 -1.32 -4.06 11.63
N LEU A 133 -2.01 -3.37 10.70
CA LEU A 133 -1.97 -3.71 9.27
C LEU A 133 -0.56 -3.60 8.68
N GLY A 134 0.22 -2.59 9.08
CA GLY A 134 1.58 -2.38 8.61
C GLY A 134 2.51 -3.52 9.01
N LYS A 135 2.48 -3.88 10.30
CA LYS A 135 3.22 -5.05 10.80
C LYS A 135 2.74 -6.33 10.12
N ALA A 136 1.44 -6.48 9.90
CA ALA A 136 0.87 -7.67 9.27
C ALA A 136 1.32 -7.80 7.82
N MET A 137 1.46 -6.68 7.10
CA MET A 137 2.01 -6.64 5.74
C MET A 137 3.45 -7.13 5.67
N TYR A 138 4.29 -6.80 6.65
CA TYR A 138 5.64 -7.33 6.76
C TYR A 138 5.63 -8.87 6.87
N PHE A 139 4.93 -9.42 7.86
CA PHE A 139 4.90 -10.87 8.08
C PHE A 139 4.21 -11.62 6.93
N TYR A 140 3.15 -11.05 6.34
CA TYR A 140 2.55 -11.57 5.11
C TYR A 140 3.58 -11.67 4.00
N LYS A 141 4.41 -10.64 3.79
CA LYS A 141 5.42 -10.63 2.72
C LYS A 141 6.49 -11.71 2.95
N ARG A 142 6.94 -11.89 4.20
CA ARG A 142 7.88 -12.96 4.61
C ARG A 142 7.31 -14.37 4.44
N LEU A 143 6.00 -14.55 4.63
CA LEU A 143 5.32 -15.84 4.48
C LEU A 143 4.92 -16.13 3.03
N ASN A 144 4.68 -15.09 2.23
CA ASN A 144 4.34 -15.20 0.82
C ASN A 144 5.57 -15.46 -0.08
N THR A 145 6.75 -15.63 0.49
CA THR A 145 7.98 -15.98 -0.23
C THR A 145 7.95 -17.46 -0.64
N GLN A 146 7.66 -17.73 -1.92
CA GLN A 146 7.70 -19.08 -2.51
C GLN A 146 9.14 -19.61 -2.75
N THR A 147 10.13 -19.24 -1.92
CA THR A 147 11.51 -19.67 -2.12
C THR A 147 11.88 -20.87 -1.26
N TYR A 148 12.78 -21.69 -1.79
CA TYR A 148 13.45 -22.82 -1.12
C TYR A 148 14.09 -22.43 0.22
N GLN A 149 14.42 -21.14 0.42
CA GLN A 149 14.97 -20.58 1.65
C GLN A 149 14.00 -20.67 2.84
N SER A 150 12.68 -20.63 2.61
CA SER A 150 11.65 -20.79 3.66
C SER A 150 11.70 -22.18 4.35
N MET A 151 12.26 -23.20 3.69
CA MET A 151 12.43 -24.54 4.27
C MET A 151 13.59 -24.64 5.28
N HIS A 152 14.53 -23.69 5.26
CA HIS A 152 15.77 -23.77 6.04
C HIS A 152 15.68 -23.14 7.44
N ASN A 153 14.64 -22.36 7.74
CA ASN A 153 14.43 -21.78 9.08
C ASN A 153 12.98 -22.01 9.58
N ARG A 154 12.69 -23.24 10.00
CA ARG A 154 11.35 -23.62 10.50
C ARG A 154 10.91 -22.80 11.71
N TYR A 155 11.85 -22.45 12.60
CA TYR A 155 11.57 -21.65 13.77
C TYR A 155 11.08 -20.26 13.37
N ARG A 156 11.82 -19.57 12.49
CA ARG A 156 11.43 -18.26 11.95
C ARG A 156 10.07 -18.30 11.26
N ASN A 157 9.80 -19.36 10.50
CA ASN A 157 8.52 -19.53 9.84
C ASN A 157 7.36 -19.64 10.85
N ILE A 158 7.55 -20.36 11.97
CA ILE A 158 6.57 -20.44 13.06
C ILE A 158 6.36 -19.07 13.71
N CYS A 159 7.43 -18.33 14.02
CA CYS A 159 7.34 -16.98 14.58
C CYS A 159 6.57 -16.03 13.65
N ASN A 160 6.85 -16.07 12.35
CA ASN A 160 6.14 -15.25 11.37
C ASN A 160 4.66 -15.61 11.27
N HIS A 161 4.31 -16.91 11.36
CA HIS A 161 2.92 -17.37 11.43
C HIS A 161 2.22 -16.87 12.69
N GLU A 162 2.86 -17.00 13.85
CA GLU A 162 2.33 -16.53 15.13
C GLU A 162 2.05 -15.03 15.10
N CYS A 163 3.01 -14.22 14.66
CA CYS A 163 2.83 -12.78 14.51
C CYS A 163 1.65 -12.43 13.60
N LEU A 164 1.55 -13.10 12.45
CA LEU A 164 0.45 -12.85 11.52
C LEU A 164 -0.91 -13.19 12.14
N ILE A 165 -1.01 -14.28 12.90
CA ILE A 165 -2.24 -14.65 13.61
C ILE A 165 -2.60 -13.58 14.64
N LEU A 166 -1.65 -13.18 15.50
CA LEU A 166 -1.86 -12.18 16.54
C LEU A 166 -2.32 -10.83 15.96
N LEU A 167 -1.72 -10.41 14.84
CA LEU A 167 -2.09 -9.15 14.19
C LEU A 167 -3.46 -9.23 13.51
N ILE A 168 -3.82 -10.37 12.90
CA ILE A 168 -5.18 -10.59 12.35
C ILE A 168 -6.22 -10.56 13.46
N ASP A 169 -5.93 -11.19 14.61
CA ASP A 169 -6.82 -11.19 15.77
C ASP A 169 -6.99 -9.78 16.33
N GLU A 170 -5.91 -9.01 16.43
CA GLU A 170 -5.94 -7.61 16.85
C GLU A 170 -6.82 -6.74 15.92
N ILE A 171 -6.68 -6.89 14.60
CA ILE A 171 -7.51 -6.20 13.62
C ILE A 171 -8.99 -6.61 13.74
N ASN A 172 -9.26 -7.91 13.93
CA ASN A 172 -10.61 -8.42 14.14
C ASN A 172 -11.25 -7.86 15.41
N GLU A 173 -10.49 -7.79 16.51
CA GLU A 173 -10.96 -7.23 17.77
C GLU A 173 -11.28 -5.73 17.65
N ASP A 174 -10.47 -4.93 16.96
CA ASP A 174 -10.74 -3.50 16.77
C ASP A 174 -12.00 -3.26 15.92
N LEU A 175 -12.12 -3.95 14.78
CA LEU A 175 -13.23 -3.74 13.85
C LEU A 175 -14.57 -4.33 14.33
N LEU A 176 -14.52 -5.34 15.19
CA LEU A 176 -15.67 -6.04 15.76
C LEU A 176 -15.79 -5.89 17.28
N ASP A 177 -15.21 -4.85 17.87
CA ASP A 177 -15.43 -4.50 19.28
C ASP A 177 -16.89 -4.09 19.53
N GLU A 178 -17.56 -4.71 20.51
CA GLU A 178 -18.99 -4.49 20.79
C GLU A 178 -19.38 -3.02 21.05
N LYS A 179 -18.44 -2.19 21.52
CA LYS A 179 -18.69 -0.79 21.88
C LYS A 179 -18.33 0.15 20.73
N ASN A 180 -17.18 -0.06 20.09
CA ASN A 180 -16.56 0.89 19.18
C ASN A 180 -16.30 0.34 17.76
N GLY A 181 -16.49 -0.96 17.54
CA GLY A 181 -16.16 -1.64 16.29
C GLY A 181 -17.11 -1.28 15.16
N LEU A 182 -16.57 -0.64 14.12
CA LEU A 182 -17.31 -0.08 12.99
C LEU A 182 -18.19 -1.09 12.23
N LEU A 183 -17.90 -2.39 12.30
CA LEU A 183 -18.58 -3.42 11.52
C LEU A 183 -19.77 -4.09 12.25
N ILE A 184 -20.15 -3.64 13.45
CA ILE A 184 -21.22 -4.28 14.26
C ILE A 184 -22.59 -3.63 14.06
N SER A 185 -22.68 -2.31 13.89
CA SER A 185 -23.98 -1.64 13.76
C SER A 185 -23.97 -0.45 12.80
N SER A 186 -25.05 -0.34 12.00
CA SER A 186 -25.28 0.79 11.10
C SER A 186 -25.38 2.14 11.82
N THR A 187 -25.58 2.14 13.14
CA THR A 187 -25.65 3.32 14.00
C THR A 187 -24.28 3.99 14.25
N GLN A 188 -23.16 3.30 14.04
CA GLN A 188 -21.82 3.86 14.29
C GLN A 188 -21.30 4.76 13.15
N MET A 189 -22.01 4.84 12.02
CA MET A 189 -21.71 5.76 10.92
C MET A 189 -21.67 7.24 11.34
N GLN A 190 -22.33 7.60 12.45
CA GLN A 190 -22.39 8.97 12.95
C GLN A 190 -21.04 9.50 13.48
N HIS A 191 -20.08 8.63 13.77
CA HIS A 191 -18.75 8.98 14.29
C HIS A 191 -17.58 8.54 13.38
N THR A 192 -17.90 8.09 12.17
CA THR A 192 -16.90 7.67 11.18
C THR A 192 -16.24 8.87 10.50
N ASN A 193 -14.96 8.73 10.19
CA ASN A 193 -14.17 9.65 9.37
C ASN A 193 -13.55 8.89 8.18
N SER A 194 -12.85 9.61 7.30
CA SER A 194 -12.22 9.00 6.12
C SER A 194 -11.13 8.00 6.50
N ASP A 195 -10.31 8.30 7.51
CA ASP A 195 -9.22 7.43 7.97
C ASP A 195 -9.74 6.05 8.38
N ARG A 196 -10.82 5.98 9.18
CA ARG A 196 -11.43 4.70 9.56
C ARG A 196 -11.99 3.91 8.37
N LEU A 197 -12.50 4.59 7.35
CA LEU A 197 -12.96 3.92 6.11
C LEU A 197 -11.77 3.39 5.29
N ILE A 198 -10.66 4.13 5.27
CA ILE A 198 -9.41 3.71 4.63
C ILE A 198 -8.84 2.47 5.34
N GLU A 199 -8.83 2.45 6.67
CA GLU A 199 -8.41 1.28 7.44
C GLU A 199 -9.27 0.03 7.15
N VAL A 200 -10.59 0.20 7.01
CA VAL A 200 -11.49 -0.88 6.57
C VAL A 200 -11.18 -1.33 5.15
N ALA A 201 -10.89 -0.39 4.24
CA ALA A 201 -10.50 -0.70 2.87
C ALA A 201 -9.18 -1.49 2.81
N HIS A 202 -8.16 -1.04 3.54
CA HIS A 202 -6.87 -1.72 3.64
C HIS A 202 -7.02 -3.11 4.26
N THR A 203 -7.87 -3.24 5.29
CA THR A 203 -8.18 -4.56 5.87
C THR A 203 -8.78 -5.49 4.83
N LEU A 204 -9.77 -5.04 4.05
CA LEU A 204 -10.38 -5.89 3.02
C LEU A 204 -9.36 -6.37 1.98
N ILE A 205 -8.49 -5.46 1.50
CA ILE A 205 -7.44 -5.82 0.53
C ILE A 205 -6.46 -6.81 1.17
N PHE A 206 -5.99 -6.53 2.39
CA PHE A 206 -5.05 -7.37 3.10
C PHE A 206 -5.61 -8.77 3.34
N MET A 207 -6.82 -8.89 3.90
CA MET A 207 -7.46 -10.18 4.18
C MET A 207 -7.68 -10.98 2.89
N SER A 208 -8.10 -10.31 1.80
CA SER A 208 -8.24 -10.95 0.49
C SER A 208 -6.89 -11.49 -0.02
N LYS A 209 -5.79 -10.74 0.16
CA LYS A 209 -4.44 -11.19 -0.18
C LYS A 209 -3.94 -12.30 0.74
N ALA A 210 -4.21 -12.25 2.04
CA ALA A 210 -3.75 -13.25 2.99
C ALA A 210 -4.52 -14.59 2.87
N HIS A 211 -5.69 -14.57 2.23
CA HIS A 211 -6.59 -15.72 2.08
C HIS A 211 -5.88 -16.99 1.54
N HIS A 212 -4.97 -16.88 0.56
CA HIS A 212 -4.28 -18.05 0.00
C HIS A 212 -3.29 -18.71 0.96
N LEU A 213 -2.82 -18.00 1.99
CA LEU A 213 -1.92 -18.55 3.01
C LEU A 213 -2.64 -19.55 3.92
N LYS A 214 -3.99 -19.50 3.99
CA LYS A 214 -4.83 -20.36 4.86
C LYS A 214 -4.48 -20.25 6.36
N ILE A 215 -3.89 -19.13 6.76
CA ILE A 215 -3.58 -18.79 8.15
C ILE A 215 -4.76 -18.01 8.71
N ASN A 216 -5.29 -18.42 9.87
CA ASN A 216 -6.44 -17.78 10.51
C ASN A 216 -7.65 -17.60 9.55
N LEU A 217 -7.90 -18.63 8.73
CA LEU A 217 -8.85 -18.54 7.60
C LEU A 217 -10.26 -18.17 8.04
N GLU A 218 -10.74 -18.71 9.17
CA GLU A 218 -12.07 -18.41 9.70
C GLU A 218 -12.25 -16.92 9.99
N ILE A 219 -11.23 -16.27 10.58
CA ILE A 219 -11.28 -14.83 10.89
C ILE A 219 -11.13 -13.99 9.62
N ILE A 220 -10.25 -14.41 8.69
CA ILE A 220 -10.10 -13.76 7.38
C ILE A 220 -11.45 -13.75 6.63
N GLU A 221 -12.09 -14.92 6.47
CA GLU A 221 -13.38 -15.05 5.76
C GLU A 221 -14.47 -14.23 6.46
N LYS A 222 -14.55 -14.32 7.79
CA LYS A 222 -15.49 -13.52 8.59
C LYS A 222 -15.30 -12.01 8.38
N LEU A 223 -14.06 -11.51 8.38
CA LEU A 223 -13.79 -10.08 8.17
C LEU A 223 -14.12 -9.65 6.75
N ILE A 224 -13.76 -10.43 5.74
CA ILE A 224 -14.12 -10.17 4.33
C ILE A 224 -15.64 -10.03 4.21
N ASP A 225 -16.40 -11.01 4.72
CA ASP A 225 -17.86 -11.00 4.66
C ASP A 225 -18.49 -9.81 5.37
N ARG A 226 -17.97 -9.46 6.56
CA ARG A 226 -18.44 -8.31 7.34
C ARG A 226 -18.17 -6.99 6.64
N ILE A 227 -16.98 -6.81 6.07
CA ILE A 227 -16.62 -5.58 5.36
C ILE A 227 -17.42 -5.46 4.07
N ILE A 228 -17.57 -6.53 3.28
CA ILE A 228 -18.40 -6.50 2.06
C ILE A 228 -19.85 -6.17 2.40
N THR A 229 -20.39 -6.73 3.49
CA THR A 229 -21.74 -6.42 3.97
C THR A 229 -21.86 -4.95 4.37
N PHE A 230 -20.88 -4.43 5.12
CA PHE A 230 -20.81 -3.02 5.52
C PHE A 230 -20.80 -2.09 4.30
N ILE A 231 -19.98 -2.38 3.29
CA ILE A 231 -19.91 -1.61 2.04
C ILE A 231 -21.28 -1.63 1.36
N LYS A 232 -21.87 -2.81 1.12
CA LYS A 232 -23.18 -2.93 0.45
C LYS A 232 -24.30 -2.17 1.16
N GLN A 233 -24.27 -2.10 2.50
CA GLN A 233 -25.28 -1.41 3.29
C GLN A 233 -25.11 0.11 3.35
N ASN A 234 -23.87 0.61 3.30
CA ASN A 234 -23.57 2.02 3.60
C ASN A 234 -23.04 2.82 2.40
N ILE A 235 -22.68 2.18 1.29
CA ILE A 235 -21.97 2.85 0.19
C ILE A 235 -22.78 4.01 -0.45
N THR A 236 -24.09 3.88 -0.57
CA THR A 236 -24.94 4.97 -1.08
C THR A 236 -24.97 6.16 -0.12
N ILE A 237 -25.02 5.90 1.19
CA ILE A 237 -24.99 6.96 2.21
C ILE A 237 -23.62 7.65 2.19
N LEU A 238 -22.53 6.88 2.11
CA LEU A 238 -21.16 7.40 2.07
C LEU A 238 -20.93 8.33 0.87
N MET A 239 -21.53 8.03 -0.29
CA MET A 239 -21.46 8.88 -1.48
C MET A 239 -22.03 10.29 -1.24
N GLU A 240 -23.02 10.42 -0.35
CA GLU A 240 -23.66 11.70 -0.03
C GLU A 240 -22.94 12.46 1.11
N THR A 241 -21.96 11.84 1.77
CA THR A 241 -21.18 12.46 2.84
C THR A 241 -19.94 13.21 2.31
N SER A 242 -19.33 14.04 3.17
CA SER A 242 -18.03 14.67 2.86
C SER A 242 -16.82 13.73 2.97
N LEU A 243 -17.02 12.41 3.15
CA LEU A 243 -15.97 11.40 3.37
C LEU A 243 -15.50 10.74 2.06
N TRP A 244 -15.30 11.55 1.02
CA TRP A 244 -15.06 11.07 -0.34
C TRP A 244 -13.80 10.21 -0.48
N GLU A 245 -12.72 10.52 0.24
CA GLU A 245 -11.46 9.76 0.17
C GLU A 245 -11.61 8.32 0.68
N GLY A 246 -12.25 8.18 1.84
CA GLY A 246 -12.59 6.86 2.40
C GLY A 246 -13.56 6.09 1.52
N TYR A 247 -14.54 6.77 0.91
CA TYR A 247 -15.46 6.15 -0.04
C TYR A 247 -14.73 5.57 -1.27
N LEU A 248 -13.82 6.35 -1.88
CA LEU A 248 -13.04 5.89 -3.04
C LEU A 248 -12.15 4.69 -2.68
N ASN A 249 -11.54 4.70 -1.50
CA ASN A 249 -10.72 3.58 -1.01
C ASN A 249 -11.55 2.32 -0.80
N LEU A 250 -12.75 2.44 -0.24
CA LEU A 250 -13.66 1.30 -0.10
C LEU A 250 -14.14 0.74 -1.44
N LEU A 251 -14.43 1.60 -2.42
CA LEU A 251 -14.78 1.16 -3.77
C LEU A 251 -13.64 0.39 -4.43
N TYR A 252 -12.41 0.92 -4.31
CA TYR A 252 -11.22 0.26 -4.81
C TYR A 252 -11.03 -1.12 -4.16
N ALA A 253 -11.04 -1.15 -2.83
CA ALA A 253 -10.88 -2.37 -2.05
C ALA A 253 -11.95 -3.41 -2.39
N TYR A 254 -13.21 -2.98 -2.55
CA TYR A 254 -14.31 -3.87 -2.91
C TYR A 254 -14.13 -4.47 -4.31
N SER A 255 -13.76 -3.65 -5.30
CA SER A 255 -13.43 -4.14 -6.64
C SER A 255 -12.24 -5.10 -6.63
N PHE A 256 -11.17 -4.75 -5.90
CA PHE A 256 -9.95 -5.55 -5.82
C PHE A 256 -10.21 -6.90 -5.16
N ALA A 257 -10.88 -6.91 -4.01
CA ALA A 257 -11.26 -8.13 -3.30
C ALA A 257 -12.16 -9.02 -4.17
N SER A 258 -13.15 -8.43 -4.85
CA SER A 258 -14.05 -9.17 -5.74
C SER A 258 -13.29 -9.84 -6.89
N GLU A 259 -12.28 -9.18 -7.48
CA GLU A 259 -11.43 -9.79 -8.50
C GLU A 259 -10.61 -10.96 -7.95
N LEU A 260 -9.98 -10.77 -6.79
CA LEU A 260 -9.12 -11.79 -6.18
C LEU A 260 -9.90 -13.03 -5.73
N LEU A 261 -11.13 -12.82 -5.23
CA LEU A 261 -12.07 -13.86 -4.82
C LEU A 261 -12.89 -14.43 -5.98
N GLN A 262 -12.68 -13.96 -7.21
CA GLN A 262 -13.41 -14.38 -8.42
C GLN A 262 -14.94 -14.14 -8.35
N ASP A 263 -15.38 -13.13 -7.59
CA ASP A 263 -16.78 -12.68 -7.53
C ASP A 263 -17.08 -11.66 -8.64
N ILE A 264 -17.52 -12.17 -9.80
CA ILE A 264 -17.89 -11.35 -10.97
C ILE A 264 -19.00 -10.35 -10.63
N ASN A 265 -19.96 -10.73 -9.77
CA ASN A 265 -21.06 -9.84 -9.39
C ASN A 265 -20.56 -8.68 -8.53
N GLY A 266 -19.63 -8.97 -7.62
CA GLY A 266 -18.93 -7.97 -6.81
C GLY A 266 -18.21 -6.94 -7.67
N VAL A 267 -17.44 -7.38 -8.68
CA VAL A 267 -16.73 -6.49 -9.62
C VAL A 267 -17.69 -5.59 -10.38
N ASN A 268 -18.77 -6.16 -10.94
CA ASN A 268 -19.76 -5.38 -11.69
C ASN A 268 -20.50 -4.38 -10.79
N HIS A 269 -20.80 -4.77 -9.55
CA HIS A 269 -21.43 -3.87 -8.57
C HIS A 269 -20.51 -2.70 -8.22
N ALA A 270 -19.23 -2.96 -7.94
CA ALA A 270 -18.24 -1.91 -7.67
C ALA A 270 -18.11 -0.93 -8.84
N ARG A 271 -18.06 -1.44 -10.08
CA ARG A 271 -18.01 -0.60 -11.29
C ARG A 271 -19.24 0.28 -11.43
N MET A 272 -20.44 -0.29 -11.28
CA MET A 272 -21.69 0.46 -11.38
C MET A 272 -21.76 1.59 -10.33
N LEU A 273 -21.32 1.32 -9.09
CA LEU A 273 -21.25 2.33 -8.05
C LEU A 273 -20.26 3.44 -8.41
N TYR A 274 -19.06 3.09 -8.88
CA TYR A 274 -18.07 4.06 -9.34
C TYR A 274 -18.62 4.96 -10.46
N GLU A 275 -19.22 4.39 -11.51
CA GLU A 275 -19.82 5.14 -12.62
C GLU A 275 -20.92 6.11 -12.15
N SER A 276 -21.77 5.66 -11.21
CA SER A 276 -22.84 6.50 -10.65
C SER A 276 -22.30 7.69 -9.84
N SER A 277 -21.15 7.51 -9.17
CA SER A 277 -20.50 8.54 -8.36
C SER A 277 -19.64 9.53 -9.19
N MET A 278 -19.25 9.16 -10.42
CA MET A 278 -18.38 9.99 -11.28
C MET A 278 -19.02 11.35 -11.63
N GLN A 279 -20.34 11.41 -11.80
CA GLN A 279 -21.05 12.66 -12.11
C GLN A 279 -20.95 13.69 -10.96
N SER A 280 -20.96 13.24 -9.70
CA SER A 280 -20.73 14.12 -8.55
C SER A 280 -19.29 14.62 -8.48
N PHE A 281 -18.30 13.80 -8.83
CA PHE A 281 -16.88 14.14 -8.67
C PHE A 281 -16.33 15.12 -9.71
N ILE A 282 -16.87 15.14 -10.95
CA ILE A 282 -16.43 16.08 -11.99
C ILE A 282 -16.71 17.54 -11.60
N SER A 283 -17.66 17.78 -10.69
CA SER A 283 -18.02 19.13 -10.22
C SER A 283 -17.02 19.75 -9.24
N THR A 284 -16.15 18.95 -8.61
CA THR A 284 -15.11 19.40 -7.68
C THR A 284 -13.76 19.47 -8.40
N ASN A 285 -13.28 20.67 -8.71
CA ASN A 285 -12.07 20.96 -9.52
C ASN A 285 -10.72 20.44 -8.97
N ASN A 286 -10.69 19.47 -8.05
CA ASN A 286 -9.47 18.84 -7.53
C ASN A 286 -9.58 17.31 -7.63
N VAL A 287 -9.28 16.76 -8.80
CA VAL A 287 -9.19 15.31 -9.01
C VAL A 287 -7.86 14.83 -8.43
N SER A 288 -7.90 14.04 -7.34
CA SER A 288 -6.71 13.45 -6.74
C SER A 288 -6.06 12.42 -7.67
N ILE A 289 -4.77 12.14 -7.47
CA ILE A 289 -4.02 11.11 -8.22
C ILE A 289 -4.74 9.75 -8.16
N PHE A 290 -5.26 9.40 -6.99
CA PHE A 290 -6.02 8.19 -6.78
C PHE A 290 -7.29 8.13 -7.63
N GLN A 291 -8.03 9.22 -7.71
CA GLN A 291 -9.25 9.29 -8.51
C GLN A 291 -8.98 9.07 -10.00
N LYS A 292 -7.85 9.57 -10.53
CA LYS A 292 -7.43 9.28 -11.91
C LYS A 292 -7.11 7.80 -12.12
N TYR A 293 -6.40 7.18 -11.18
CA TYR A 293 -6.12 5.76 -11.24
C TYR A 293 -7.42 4.93 -11.23
N LEU A 294 -8.37 5.26 -10.36
CA LEU A 294 -9.67 4.58 -10.33
C LEU A 294 -10.44 4.76 -11.63
N ASN A 295 -10.39 5.95 -12.24
CA ASN A 295 -11.01 6.17 -13.54
C ASN A 295 -10.42 5.24 -14.60
N ASN A 296 -9.10 5.12 -14.67
CA ASN A 296 -8.44 4.21 -15.60
C ASN A 296 -8.76 2.73 -15.33
N ARG A 297 -8.94 2.35 -14.06
CA ARG A 297 -9.31 0.99 -13.66
C ARG A 297 -10.74 0.63 -14.07
N PHE A 298 -11.70 1.52 -13.82
CA PHE A 298 -13.12 1.25 -14.08
C PHE A 298 -13.55 1.56 -15.51
N ASN A 299 -12.88 2.52 -16.18
CA ASN A 299 -13.14 2.95 -17.57
C ASN A 299 -11.90 2.78 -18.48
N PRO A 300 -11.48 1.53 -18.80
CA PRO A 300 -10.27 1.29 -19.61
C PRO A 300 -10.39 1.73 -21.08
N LEU A 301 -11.56 2.21 -21.53
CA LEU A 301 -11.85 2.56 -22.93
C LEU A 301 -11.85 4.07 -23.23
N THR A 302 -11.66 4.94 -22.23
CA THR A 302 -11.76 6.40 -22.44
C THR A 302 -10.45 7.15 -22.63
N ASP A 303 -9.28 6.55 -22.42
CA ASP A 303 -8.02 7.23 -22.69
C ASP A 303 -7.04 6.34 -23.46
N ASN A 304 -6.66 6.81 -24.64
CA ASN A 304 -5.42 6.44 -25.29
C ASN A 304 -4.31 6.62 -24.22
N PRO A 305 -3.53 5.58 -23.85
CA PRO A 305 -2.60 5.61 -22.71
C PRO A 305 -1.49 6.68 -22.83
N LEU A 306 -1.44 7.42 -23.94
CA LEU A 306 -0.53 8.50 -24.23
C LEU A 306 -1.06 9.91 -23.93
N ASN A 307 -2.36 10.09 -23.63
CA ASN A 307 -2.97 11.43 -23.53
C ASN A 307 -3.47 11.84 -22.13
N ALA A 308 -3.41 10.96 -21.13
CA ALA A 308 -3.71 11.35 -19.76
C ALA A 308 -2.51 12.13 -19.18
N GLU A 309 -2.50 13.46 -19.33
CA GLU A 309 -1.49 14.29 -18.68
C GLU A 309 -1.51 14.05 -17.15
N PRO A 310 -0.39 13.66 -16.54
CA PRO A 310 -0.30 13.54 -15.11
C PRO A 310 -0.30 14.93 -14.48
N ILE A 311 -1.47 15.35 -13.99
CA ILE A 311 -1.57 16.48 -13.04
C ILE A 311 -0.85 16.06 -11.77
N VAL A 312 0.34 16.62 -11.56
CA VAL A 312 1.15 16.51 -10.34
C VAL A 312 0.42 17.27 -9.23
N GLN A 313 -0.15 16.56 -8.25
CA GLN A 313 -0.60 17.18 -7.01
C GLN A 313 0.56 17.23 -6.01
N LYS A 314 0.82 18.44 -5.52
CA LYS A 314 1.95 18.84 -4.67
C LYS A 314 1.91 18.32 -3.21
N GLN A 315 1.10 17.31 -2.89
CA GLN A 315 0.77 16.99 -1.49
C GLN A 315 1.23 15.62 -0.98
N SER A 316 2.01 14.86 -1.74
CA SER A 316 2.76 13.72 -1.22
C SER A 316 4.18 13.73 -1.79
N ASP A 317 5.15 14.13 -0.98
CA ASP A 317 6.57 13.97 -1.36
C ASP A 317 6.92 12.47 -1.37
N GLY A 318 7.76 12.02 -2.32
CA GLY A 318 8.37 10.68 -2.30
C GLY A 318 7.72 9.57 -3.16
N PHE A 319 7.83 8.34 -2.66
CA PHE A 319 7.66 7.04 -3.36
C PHE A 319 6.40 6.92 -4.24
N PHE A 320 5.22 7.25 -3.73
CA PHE A 320 3.94 6.99 -4.44
C PHE A 320 3.69 7.93 -5.62
N ASN A 321 4.13 9.18 -5.56
CA ASN A 321 3.91 10.09 -6.69
C ASN A 321 4.68 9.65 -7.93
N LEU A 322 5.91 9.17 -7.76
CA LEU A 322 6.71 8.67 -8.87
C LEU A 322 6.24 7.31 -9.38
N LEU A 323 5.83 6.43 -8.48
CA LEU A 323 5.24 5.14 -8.84
C LEU A 323 3.96 5.34 -9.68
N PHE A 324 3.18 6.40 -9.42
CA PHE A 324 1.99 6.77 -10.22
C PHE A 324 2.38 7.23 -11.62
N LEU A 325 3.30 8.21 -11.67
CA LEU A 325 3.78 8.80 -12.91
C LEU A 325 4.28 7.72 -13.86
N CYS A 326 4.93 6.69 -13.32
CA CYS A 326 5.56 5.65 -14.11
C CYS A 326 4.65 4.41 -14.32
N HIS A 327 3.56 4.25 -13.55
CA HIS A 327 2.66 3.08 -13.58
C HIS A 327 2.21 2.67 -14.98
N HIS A 328 1.96 3.64 -15.85
CA HIS A 328 1.42 3.42 -17.19
C HIS A 328 2.42 2.78 -18.17
N TYR A 329 3.71 2.75 -17.83
CA TYR A 329 4.77 2.40 -18.76
C TYR A 329 5.31 0.97 -18.59
N HIS A 330 5.05 0.29 -17.48
CA HIS A 330 5.61 -1.04 -17.24
C HIS A 330 4.72 -1.93 -16.35
N TYR A 331 4.59 -3.22 -16.70
CA TYR A 331 3.74 -4.15 -15.96
C TYR A 331 4.23 -4.38 -14.52
N LYS A 332 5.55 -4.39 -14.27
CA LYS A 332 6.08 -4.50 -12.89
C LYS A 332 5.77 -3.27 -12.07
N LEU A 333 5.82 -2.07 -12.67
CA LEU A 333 5.39 -0.83 -12.02
C LEU A 333 3.90 -0.91 -11.67
N ARG A 334 3.07 -1.50 -12.55
CA ARG A 334 1.67 -1.78 -12.25
C ARG A 334 1.46 -2.78 -11.12
N SER A 335 2.26 -3.85 -11.05
CA SER A 335 2.20 -4.82 -9.94
C SER A 335 2.65 -4.18 -8.63
N ALA A 336 3.80 -3.48 -8.66
CA ALA A 336 4.33 -2.73 -7.53
C ALA A 336 3.31 -1.71 -7.03
N TRP A 337 2.64 -0.99 -7.94
CA TRP A 337 1.56 -0.05 -7.62
C TRP A 337 0.39 -0.71 -6.89
N ASN A 338 -0.05 -1.90 -7.32
CA ASN A 338 -1.13 -2.64 -6.65
C ASN A 338 -0.69 -3.25 -5.29
N GLU A 339 0.61 -3.42 -5.07
CA GLU A 339 1.16 -3.77 -3.75
C GLU A 339 1.34 -2.53 -2.87
N ALA A 340 1.74 -1.43 -3.47
CA ALA A 340 2.01 -0.13 -2.87
C ALA A 340 0.72 0.61 -2.46
N TRP A 341 -0.42 0.41 -3.11
CA TRP A 341 -1.69 1.06 -2.68
C TRP A 341 -2.29 0.53 -1.38
N LEU A 342 -1.72 -0.51 -0.78
CA LEU A 342 -2.01 -0.80 0.61
C LEU A 342 -1.41 0.27 1.54
N LEU A 343 -0.53 1.12 1.03
CA LEU A 343 0.43 1.91 1.78
C LEU A 343 0.13 3.42 1.91
N SER A 344 -1.06 3.85 1.50
CA SER A 344 -1.54 5.24 1.45
C SER A 344 -3.00 5.30 1.83
#